data_AF-A0AAV9AGR2-F1
#
_entry.id   AF-A0AAV9AGR2-F1
#
_cell.length_a   1.000
_cell.length_b   1.000
_cell.length_c   1.000
_cell.angle_alpha   90.00
_cell.angle_beta   90.00
_cell.angle_gamma   90.00
#
_symmetry.space_group_name_H-M   'P 1'
#
loop_
_entity.id
_entity.type
_entity.pdbx_description
1 polymer ?
#
loop_
_entity_poly.entity_id
_entity_poly.type
_entity_poly.pdbx_seq_one_letter_code
_entity_poly.pdbx_strand_id
1 'polypeptide(L)'
;MVTVLSIDGGGVRGLIPATILSFLESKFQELDGEDARIANYFDVIARTSTGGLVTALITAPNDNNLPLYAAKDITRFYLEHFPKIFPQNRHHTSAGSLIEAIKGPKYDGKYLQSLVRDVLGEMRLDQTLTKVVIPTFDIKLLQPTIFTTYEAKTEVLKNPLLSDVCISTLAAPTYLPAHCFETRNPKGEVRNFNLIGGAIAENNPTLLAMNHITKEITMGNEDFLSIKPIDYGKFLVISLGAGSSKKDGKYNAAMAAKWGVLGWLYRDGNSPIFDVFSEASANMVDIHASTLFHVLQCQTNYLRIQVTPLSLT
;
A
#
# COMPACT_ATOMS: atom_id res chain seq x y z
N MET A 1 -24.04 4.09 -1.71
CA MET A 1 -23.15 3.08 -1.10
C MET A 1 -21.74 3.53 -1.45
N VAL A 2 -20.78 3.47 -0.53
CA VAL A 2 -19.38 3.81 -0.80
C VAL A 2 -18.61 2.53 -1.08
N THR A 3 -17.89 2.48 -2.20
CA THR A 3 -17.07 1.33 -2.57
C THR A 3 -15.60 1.58 -2.23
N VAL A 4 -15.01 0.67 -1.45
CA VAL A 4 -13.62 0.78 -0.98
C VAL A 4 -12.84 -0.44 -1.43
N LEU A 5 -11.73 -0.19 -2.13
CA LEU A 5 -10.72 -1.19 -2.43
C LEU A 5 -9.51 -0.94 -1.52
N SER A 6 -9.25 -1.88 -0.62
CA SER A 6 -8.11 -1.83 0.28
C SER A 6 -7.13 -2.95 -0.05
N ILE A 7 -5.83 -2.66 -0.09
CA ILE A 7 -4.85 -3.66 -0.48
C ILE A 7 -3.56 -3.54 0.32
N ASP A 8 -3.15 -4.67 0.86
CA ASP A 8 -2.02 -4.78 1.78
C ASP A 8 -0.66 -4.53 1.12
N GLY A 9 0.30 -4.18 1.96
CA GLY A 9 1.72 -4.24 1.62
C GLY A 9 2.23 -5.68 1.53
N GLY A 10 3.27 -5.90 0.70
CA GLY A 10 3.82 -7.25 0.52
C GLY A 10 5.07 -7.40 -0.33
N GLY A 11 5.73 -6.31 -0.72
CA GLY A 11 6.90 -6.37 -1.61
C GLY A 11 6.55 -7.05 -2.93
N VAL A 12 7.37 -8.01 -3.35
CA VAL A 12 7.16 -8.84 -4.56
C VAL A 12 5.85 -9.65 -4.49
N ARG A 13 5.34 -9.99 -3.29
CA ARG A 13 4.07 -10.72 -3.14
C ARG A 13 2.85 -9.90 -3.54
N GLY A 14 3.01 -8.60 -3.83
CA GLY A 14 1.98 -7.77 -4.45
C GLY A 14 1.48 -8.30 -5.79
N LEU A 15 2.17 -9.28 -6.39
CA LEU A 15 1.69 -10.06 -7.52
C LEU A 15 0.36 -10.79 -7.22
N ILE A 16 0.15 -11.27 -5.98
CA ILE A 16 -1.08 -11.95 -5.57
C ILE A 16 -2.30 -11.03 -5.74
N PRO A 17 -2.36 -9.86 -5.07
CA PRO A 17 -3.47 -8.95 -5.27
C PRO A 17 -3.51 -8.38 -6.69
N ALA A 18 -2.40 -8.25 -7.41
CA ALA A 18 -2.42 -7.85 -8.82
C ALA A 18 -3.19 -8.85 -9.70
N THR A 19 -2.98 -10.15 -9.51
CA THR A 19 -3.75 -11.20 -10.21
C THR A 19 -5.24 -11.13 -9.88
N ILE A 20 -5.58 -10.90 -8.61
CA ILE A 20 -6.98 -10.75 -8.19
C ILE A 20 -7.61 -9.51 -8.85
N LEU A 21 -6.91 -8.39 -8.89
CA LEU A 21 -7.38 -7.19 -9.59
C LEU A 21 -7.57 -7.42 -11.09
N SER A 22 -6.65 -8.13 -11.74
CA SER A 22 -6.78 -8.47 -13.15
C SER A 22 -8.04 -9.29 -13.42
N PHE A 23 -8.36 -10.24 -12.54
CA PHE A 23 -9.60 -11.02 -12.65
C PHE A 23 -10.85 -10.17 -12.36
N LEU A 24 -10.79 -9.31 -11.34
CA LEU A 24 -11.92 -8.45 -10.99
C LEU A 24 -12.24 -7.47 -12.12
N GLU A 25 -11.22 -6.82 -12.69
CA GLU A 25 -11.40 -5.90 -13.81
C GLU A 25 -11.92 -6.61 -15.06
N SER A 26 -11.49 -7.84 -15.33
CA SER A 26 -12.05 -8.60 -16.47
C SER A 26 -13.54 -8.90 -16.28
N LYS A 27 -13.99 -9.12 -15.03
CA LYS A 27 -15.42 -9.27 -14.74
C LYS A 27 -16.21 -7.99 -14.92
N PHE A 28 -15.63 -6.84 -14.58
CA PHE A 28 -16.25 -5.56 -14.91
C PHE A 28 -16.34 -5.34 -16.43
N GLN A 29 -15.29 -5.71 -17.17
CA GLN A 29 -15.27 -5.59 -18.62
C GLN A 29 -16.27 -6.52 -19.33
N GLU A 30 -16.47 -7.74 -18.80
CA GLU A 30 -17.51 -8.66 -19.26
C GLU A 30 -18.93 -8.09 -19.08
N LEU A 31 -19.16 -7.30 -18.03
CA LEU A 31 -20.48 -6.76 -17.70
C LEU A 31 -20.76 -5.42 -18.38
N ASP A 32 -19.79 -4.51 -18.40
CA ASP A 32 -19.99 -3.10 -18.75
C ASP A 32 -19.14 -2.63 -19.95
N GLY A 33 -18.31 -3.50 -20.53
CA GLY A 33 -17.53 -3.24 -21.74
C GLY A 33 -16.02 -3.07 -21.52
N GLU A 34 -15.24 -3.13 -22.61
CA GLU A 34 -13.77 -3.21 -22.56
C GLU A 34 -13.07 -2.01 -21.91
N ASP A 35 -13.75 -0.86 -21.82
CA ASP A 35 -13.22 0.36 -21.20
C ASP A 35 -13.41 0.41 -19.68
N ALA A 36 -14.14 -0.54 -19.09
CA ALA A 36 -14.28 -0.66 -17.65
C ALA A 36 -12.90 -0.84 -16.97
N ARG A 37 -12.64 -0.03 -15.94
CA ARG A 37 -11.41 -0.07 -15.14
C ARG A 37 -11.74 -0.08 -13.65
N ILE A 38 -10.85 -0.63 -12.83
CA ILE A 38 -10.99 -0.64 -11.36
C ILE A 38 -11.36 0.75 -10.81
N ALA A 39 -10.72 1.81 -11.29
CA ALA A 39 -10.98 3.18 -10.83
C ALA A 39 -12.41 3.70 -11.09
N ASN A 40 -13.18 3.08 -11.99
CA ASN A 40 -14.58 3.46 -12.26
C ASN A 40 -15.57 2.91 -11.22
N TYR A 41 -15.19 1.85 -10.49
CA TYR A 41 -16.10 1.14 -9.58
C TYR A 41 -15.83 1.40 -8.11
N PHE A 42 -14.64 1.91 -7.78
CA PHE A 42 -14.22 2.19 -6.41
C PHE A 42 -14.10 3.68 -6.16
N ASP A 43 -14.92 4.19 -5.24
CA ASP A 43 -14.86 5.57 -4.77
C ASP A 43 -13.53 5.87 -4.07
N VAL A 44 -12.99 4.86 -3.36
CA VAL A 44 -11.71 4.97 -2.66
C VAL A 44 -10.84 3.74 -2.89
N ILE A 45 -9.57 3.98 -3.25
CA ILE A 45 -8.53 2.95 -3.34
C ILE A 45 -7.43 3.24 -2.32
N ALA A 46 -7.34 2.41 -1.29
CA ALA A 46 -6.33 2.51 -0.24
C ALA A 46 -5.29 1.41 -0.39
N ARG A 47 -4.00 1.76 -0.45
CA ARG A 47 -2.94 0.73 -0.53
C ARG A 47 -1.67 1.14 0.21
N THR A 48 -1.00 0.14 0.78
CA THR A 48 0.27 0.31 1.51
C THR A 48 1.45 -0.25 0.72
N SER A 49 2.62 0.41 0.80
CA SER A 49 3.88 -0.08 0.25
C SER A 49 3.83 -0.27 -1.26
N THR A 50 4.27 -1.43 -1.77
CA THR A 50 4.12 -1.80 -3.19
C THR A 50 2.72 -1.57 -3.74
N GLY A 51 1.75 -1.66 -2.84
CA GLY A 51 0.39 -1.21 -3.01
C GLY A 51 0.28 0.15 -3.70
N GLY A 52 0.88 1.19 -3.11
CA GLY A 52 0.70 2.58 -3.55
C GLY A 52 1.26 2.89 -4.94
N LEU A 53 2.31 2.19 -5.41
CA LEU A 53 2.76 2.32 -6.80
C LEU A 53 1.68 1.83 -7.76
N VAL A 54 1.17 0.63 -7.56
CA VAL A 54 0.09 0.09 -8.40
C VAL A 54 -1.18 0.94 -8.29
N THR A 55 -1.51 1.48 -7.10
CA THR A 55 -2.60 2.45 -6.97
C THR A 55 -2.39 3.60 -7.93
N ALA A 56 -1.20 4.20 -7.93
CA ALA A 56 -0.89 5.27 -8.86
C ALA A 56 -1.03 4.80 -10.31
N LEU A 57 -0.53 3.62 -10.69
CA LEU A 57 -0.66 3.10 -12.05
C LEU A 57 -2.11 2.91 -12.52
N ILE A 58 -3.02 2.49 -11.63
CA ILE A 58 -4.44 2.26 -11.97
C ILE A 58 -5.34 3.47 -11.70
N THR A 59 -4.80 4.59 -11.21
CA THR A 59 -5.58 5.81 -10.89
C THR A 59 -5.01 7.08 -11.50
N ALA A 60 -3.76 7.10 -11.93
CA ALA A 60 -3.18 8.20 -12.67
C ALA A 60 -3.82 8.27 -14.07
N PRO A 61 -4.32 9.44 -14.52
CA PRO A 61 -4.84 9.60 -15.86
C PRO A 61 -3.74 9.59 -16.93
N ASN A 62 -4.02 8.96 -18.06
CA ASN A 62 -3.33 9.17 -19.32
C ASN A 62 -3.96 10.35 -20.10
N ASP A 63 -3.46 10.62 -21.31
CA ASP A 63 -3.93 11.72 -22.16
C ASP A 63 -5.43 11.66 -22.51
N ASN A 64 -6.03 10.46 -22.44
CA ASN A 64 -7.45 10.22 -22.69
C ASN A 64 -8.30 10.22 -21.40
N ASN A 65 -7.72 10.64 -20.26
CA ASN A 65 -8.35 10.62 -18.95
C ASN A 65 -8.79 9.21 -18.51
N LEU A 66 -8.07 8.18 -18.96
CA LEU A 66 -8.20 6.79 -18.50
C LEU A 66 -7.00 6.42 -17.63
N PRO A 67 -7.09 5.41 -16.76
CA PRO A 67 -5.94 4.91 -16.01
C PRO A 67 -4.74 4.59 -16.91
N LEU A 68 -3.53 4.94 -16.46
CA LEU A 68 -2.28 4.62 -17.17
C LEU A 68 -2.16 3.12 -17.49
N TYR A 69 -2.61 2.26 -16.57
CA TYR A 69 -2.57 0.82 -16.71
C TYR A 69 -3.95 0.19 -16.44
N ALA A 70 -4.29 -0.82 -17.24
CA ALA A 70 -5.32 -1.78 -16.87
C ALA A 70 -4.78 -2.74 -15.80
N ALA A 71 -5.66 -3.34 -15.00
CA ALA A 71 -5.28 -4.26 -13.94
C ALA A 71 -4.47 -5.47 -14.44
N LYS A 72 -4.76 -5.95 -15.66
CA LYS A 72 -4.00 -7.03 -16.32
C LYS A 72 -2.51 -6.69 -16.54
N ASP A 73 -2.23 -5.42 -16.82
CA ASP A 73 -0.88 -4.94 -17.13
C ASP A 73 -0.03 -4.81 -15.86
N ILE A 74 -0.65 -4.70 -14.68
CA ILE A 74 0.04 -4.66 -13.40
C ILE A 74 0.81 -5.96 -13.16
N THR A 75 0.21 -7.12 -13.46
CA THR A 75 0.87 -8.43 -13.35
C THR A 75 2.16 -8.47 -14.17
N ARG A 76 2.12 -7.96 -15.41
CA ARG A 76 3.29 -7.86 -16.29
C ARG A 76 4.31 -6.87 -15.74
N PHE A 77 3.86 -5.71 -15.26
CA PHE A 77 4.72 -4.72 -14.62
C PHE A 77 5.50 -5.31 -13.44
N TYR A 78 4.85 -6.14 -12.60
CA TYR A 78 5.55 -6.86 -11.53
C TYR A 78 6.65 -7.76 -12.08
N LEU A 79 6.32 -8.62 -13.04
CA LEU A 79 7.27 -9.59 -13.60
C LEU A 79 8.46 -8.91 -14.28
N GLU A 80 8.25 -7.75 -14.90
CA GLU A 80 9.29 -7.02 -15.62
C GLU A 80 10.18 -6.17 -14.70
N HIS A 81 9.60 -5.44 -13.75
CA HIS A 81 10.32 -4.41 -13.00
C HIS A 81 10.78 -4.89 -11.61
N PHE A 82 10.07 -5.80 -10.95
CA PHE A 82 10.42 -6.20 -9.57
C PHE A 82 11.74 -6.97 -9.46
N PRO A 83 12.14 -7.82 -10.42
CA PRO A 83 13.47 -8.41 -10.41
C PRO A 83 14.61 -7.36 -10.52
N LYS A 84 14.32 -6.20 -11.13
CA LYS A 84 15.28 -5.09 -11.26
C LYS A 84 15.26 -4.16 -10.03
N ILE A 85 14.10 -4.00 -9.38
CA ILE A 85 13.96 -3.27 -8.11
C ILE A 85 14.59 -4.07 -6.95
N PHE A 86 14.41 -5.39 -6.96
CA PHE A 86 14.86 -6.31 -5.92
C PHE A 86 15.73 -7.44 -6.50
N PRO A 87 16.95 -7.12 -7.00
CA PRO A 87 17.82 -8.09 -7.62
C PRO A 87 18.23 -9.20 -6.64
N GLN A 88 18.14 -10.46 -7.09
CA GLN A 88 18.63 -11.61 -6.33
C GLN A 88 20.12 -11.81 -6.63
N ASN A 89 20.99 -11.46 -5.69
CA ASN A 89 22.41 -11.79 -5.79
C ASN A 89 22.60 -13.30 -5.55
N ARG A 90 22.98 -14.04 -6.60
CA ARG A 90 23.18 -15.50 -6.58
C ARG A 90 24.49 -15.95 -5.91
N HIS A 91 25.33 -15.04 -5.41
CA HIS A 91 26.68 -15.33 -4.90
C HIS A 91 26.90 -14.82 -3.46
N HIS A 92 26.07 -15.23 -2.50
CA HIS A 92 26.24 -14.82 -1.10
C HIS A 92 26.82 -15.95 -0.23
N THR A 93 28.12 -15.85 0.05
CA THR A 93 28.77 -16.54 1.17
C THR A 93 28.33 -15.90 2.49
N SER A 94 28.03 -16.71 3.51
CA SER A 94 27.42 -16.31 4.79
C SER A 94 28.08 -15.12 5.52
N ALA A 95 29.40 -14.93 5.38
CA ALA A 95 30.14 -13.83 6.02
C ALA A 95 29.98 -12.46 5.31
N GLY A 96 29.74 -12.44 3.99
CA GLY A 96 29.54 -11.19 3.23
C GLY A 96 28.21 -10.51 3.52
N SER A 97 27.16 -11.30 3.81
CA SER A 97 25.80 -10.79 4.03
C SER A 97 25.64 -9.96 5.30
N LEU A 98 26.45 -10.20 6.34
CA LEU A 98 26.41 -9.43 7.59
C LEU A 98 27.03 -8.04 7.42
N ILE A 99 28.10 -7.90 6.63
CA ILE A 99 28.75 -6.62 6.37
C ILE A 99 27.88 -5.75 5.47
N GLU A 100 27.22 -6.35 4.47
CA GLU A 100 26.21 -5.66 3.64
C GLU A 100 25.00 -5.23 4.45
N ALA A 101 24.51 -6.05 5.39
CA ALA A 101 23.40 -5.68 6.29
C ALA A 101 23.72 -4.50 7.23
N ILE A 102 25.00 -4.18 7.43
CA ILE A 102 25.46 -3.06 8.26
C ILE A 102 25.74 -1.80 7.40
N LYS A 103 25.94 -1.95 6.09
CA LYS A 103 26.23 -0.83 5.16
C LYS A 103 24.98 -0.42 4.38
N GLY A 104 24.05 0.25 5.06
CA GLY A 104 22.88 0.88 4.42
C GLY A 104 21.77 -0.11 4.03
N PRO A 105 20.77 0.33 3.25
CA PRO A 105 19.65 -0.51 2.84
C PRO A 105 20.11 -1.61 1.86
N LYS A 106 19.39 -2.74 1.84
CA LYS A 106 19.66 -3.88 0.96
C LYS A 106 19.67 -3.51 -0.53
N TYR A 107 18.89 -2.51 -0.93
CA TYR A 107 18.78 -2.01 -2.29
C TYR A 107 18.95 -0.50 -2.33
N ASP A 108 19.60 0.03 -3.36
CA ASP A 108 19.89 1.47 -3.48
C ASP A 108 18.69 2.33 -3.89
N GLY A 109 17.62 1.68 -4.39
CA GLY A 109 16.38 2.34 -4.82
C GLY A 109 16.49 3.17 -6.11
N LYS A 110 17.65 3.26 -6.77
CA LYS A 110 17.83 4.16 -7.94
C LYS A 110 16.95 3.79 -9.11
N TYR A 111 16.92 2.50 -9.46
CA TYR A 111 16.05 2.00 -10.53
C TYR A 111 14.57 2.24 -10.22
N LEU A 112 14.16 2.03 -8.96
CA LEU A 112 12.79 2.28 -8.53
C LEU A 112 12.43 3.76 -8.67
N GLN A 113 13.28 4.67 -8.20
CA GLN A 113 13.03 6.10 -8.28
C GLN A 113 12.94 6.60 -9.73
N SER A 114 13.84 6.14 -10.61
CA SER A 114 13.78 6.45 -12.05
C SER A 114 12.46 5.95 -12.63
N LEU A 115 12.15 4.66 -12.47
CA LEU A 115 10.95 4.05 -13.03
C LEU A 115 9.67 4.78 -12.61
N VAL A 116 9.54 5.11 -11.32
CA VAL A 116 8.35 5.78 -10.78
C VAL A 116 8.22 7.20 -11.34
N ARG A 117 9.33 7.93 -11.47
CA ARG A 117 9.35 9.27 -12.05
C ARG A 117 9.07 9.24 -13.56
N ASP A 118 9.62 8.27 -14.27
CA ASP A 118 9.44 8.10 -15.71
C ASP A 118 7.98 7.79 -16.05
N VAL A 119 7.32 6.94 -15.24
CA VAL A 119 5.93 6.52 -15.49
C VAL A 119 4.90 7.56 -15.05
N LEU A 120 5.13 8.25 -13.92
CA LEU A 120 4.14 9.19 -13.35
C LEU A 120 4.41 10.65 -13.73
N GLY A 121 5.61 10.96 -14.23
CA GLY A 121 6.03 12.31 -14.59
C GLY A 121 5.82 13.31 -13.45
N GLU A 122 5.29 14.48 -13.81
CA GLU A 122 5.01 15.60 -12.91
C GLU A 122 3.59 15.56 -12.32
N MET A 123 2.91 14.41 -12.41
CA MET A 123 1.55 14.27 -11.91
C MET A 123 1.52 14.40 -10.38
N ARG A 124 0.51 15.13 -9.89
CA ARG A 124 0.26 15.37 -8.47
C ARG A 124 -0.85 14.48 -7.93
N LEU A 125 -0.88 14.36 -6.60
CA LEU A 125 -1.81 13.49 -5.89
C LEU A 125 -3.29 13.86 -6.11
N ASP A 126 -3.61 15.13 -6.30
CA ASP A 126 -4.97 15.60 -6.57
C ASP A 126 -5.50 15.25 -7.97
N GLN A 127 -4.62 14.82 -8.88
CA GLN A 127 -4.95 14.46 -10.26
C GLN A 127 -5.38 13.00 -10.43
N THR A 128 -5.42 12.19 -9.37
CA THR A 128 -5.88 10.80 -9.45
C THR A 128 -7.37 10.73 -9.83
N LEU A 129 -7.71 9.79 -10.72
CA LEU A 129 -9.05 9.56 -11.27
C LEU A 129 -10.09 9.15 -10.21
N THR A 130 -9.64 8.48 -9.16
CA THR A 130 -10.43 8.19 -7.96
C THR A 130 -9.65 8.60 -6.72
N LYS A 131 -10.29 8.56 -5.56
CA LYS A 131 -9.71 8.99 -4.30
C LYS A 131 -8.75 7.91 -3.81
N VAL A 132 -7.53 8.30 -3.50
CA VAL A 132 -6.52 7.38 -2.98
C VAL A 132 -6.21 7.67 -1.52
N VAL A 133 -5.83 6.62 -0.78
CA VAL A 133 -5.32 6.72 0.60
C VAL A 133 -4.04 5.92 0.70
N ILE A 134 -2.91 6.60 0.87
CA ILE A 134 -1.58 6.00 0.84
C ILE A 134 -0.83 6.36 2.14
N PRO A 135 -0.69 5.43 3.09
CA PRO A 135 0.06 5.69 4.32
C PRO A 135 1.58 5.67 4.09
N THR A 136 2.25 6.54 4.83
CA THR A 136 3.70 6.63 5.02
C THR A 136 4.00 6.97 6.48
N PHE A 137 5.28 6.96 6.88
CA PHE A 137 5.69 7.34 8.23
C PHE A 137 6.81 8.37 8.16
N ASP A 138 6.65 9.52 8.83
CA ASP A 138 7.68 10.55 8.88
C ASP A 138 8.63 10.30 10.05
N ILE A 139 9.88 10.01 9.75
CA ILE A 139 10.89 9.66 10.75
C ILE A 139 11.46 10.87 11.49
N LYS A 140 11.29 12.08 10.94
CA LYS A 140 11.73 13.31 11.60
C LYS A 140 10.68 13.78 12.62
N LEU A 141 9.41 13.60 12.29
CA LEU A 141 8.27 13.95 13.16
C LEU A 141 7.81 12.78 14.04
N LEU A 142 8.30 11.56 13.79
CA LEU A 142 7.90 10.32 14.47
C LEU A 142 6.38 10.09 14.48
N GLN A 143 5.73 10.34 13.33
CA GLN A 143 4.29 10.18 13.18
C GLN A 143 3.89 9.68 11.78
N PRO A 144 2.74 9.00 11.64
CA PRO A 144 2.20 8.67 10.33
C PRO A 144 1.96 9.93 9.49
N THR A 145 2.26 9.86 8.20
CA THR A 145 1.84 10.84 7.21
C THR A 145 1.00 10.11 6.17
N ILE A 146 -0.27 10.47 6.06
CA ILE A 146 -1.21 9.80 5.16
C ILE A 146 -1.49 10.74 4.00
N PHE A 147 -1.21 10.28 2.79
CA PHE A 147 -1.50 11.01 1.58
C PHE A 147 -2.88 10.63 1.07
N THR A 148 -3.74 11.63 0.91
CA THR A 148 -5.08 11.43 0.36
C THR A 148 -5.41 12.44 -0.72
N THR A 149 -6.17 12.01 -1.73
CA THR A 149 -6.68 12.93 -2.77
C THR A 149 -7.56 14.04 -2.16
N TYR A 150 -8.28 13.75 -1.06
CA TYR A 150 -9.12 14.74 -0.37
C TYR A 150 -8.30 15.90 0.20
N GLU A 151 -7.28 15.58 0.99
CA GLU A 151 -6.42 16.61 1.57
C GLU A 151 -5.57 17.30 0.51
N ALA A 152 -5.15 16.59 -0.55
CA ALA A 152 -4.43 17.19 -1.67
C ALA A 152 -5.22 18.28 -2.41
N LYS A 153 -6.55 18.10 -2.54
CA LYS A 153 -7.42 19.09 -3.20
C LYS A 153 -7.66 20.35 -2.36
N THR A 154 -7.46 20.28 -1.05
CA THR A 154 -7.79 21.38 -0.11
C THR A 154 -6.55 22.04 0.50
N GLU A 155 -5.45 21.30 0.62
CA GLU A 155 -4.22 21.74 1.26
C GLU A 155 -3.03 21.58 0.29
N VAL A 156 -2.58 22.69 -0.31
CA VAL A 156 -1.49 22.71 -1.31
C VAL A 156 -0.21 22.03 -0.80
N LEU A 157 0.12 22.20 0.48
CA LEU A 157 1.30 21.59 1.09
C LEU A 157 1.19 20.05 1.23
N LYS A 158 -0.01 19.49 1.10
CA LYS A 158 -0.26 18.04 1.06
C LYS A 158 -0.58 17.52 -0.34
N ASN A 159 -0.29 18.30 -1.38
CA ASN A 159 -0.40 17.87 -2.77
C ASN A 159 0.98 17.68 -3.42
N PRO A 160 1.79 16.69 -2.99
CA PRO A 160 3.09 16.40 -3.60
C PRO A 160 2.95 15.76 -4.98
N LEU A 161 4.10 15.55 -5.65
CA LEU A 161 4.16 14.66 -6.80
C LEU A 161 3.72 13.25 -6.39
N LEU A 162 2.91 12.61 -7.23
CA LEU A 162 2.46 11.24 -7.02
C LEU A 162 3.66 10.27 -6.98
N SER A 163 4.71 10.57 -7.76
CA SER A 163 5.97 9.83 -7.72
C SER A 163 6.65 9.86 -6.35
N ASP A 164 6.67 11.02 -5.67
CA ASP A 164 7.23 11.15 -4.32
C ASP A 164 6.44 10.34 -3.29
N VAL A 165 5.11 10.31 -3.41
CA VAL A 165 4.23 9.49 -2.56
C VAL A 165 4.51 8.00 -2.76
N CYS A 166 4.61 7.55 -4.02
CA CYS A 166 4.91 6.16 -4.36
C CYS A 166 6.28 5.72 -3.83
N ILE A 167 7.34 6.51 -4.08
CA ILE A 167 8.69 6.21 -3.59
C ILE A 167 8.69 6.13 -2.06
N SER A 168 8.00 7.06 -1.39
CA SER A 168 7.92 7.10 0.08
C SER A 168 7.25 5.86 0.67
N THR A 169 6.09 5.45 0.13
CA THR A 169 5.39 4.27 0.69
C THR A 169 6.16 2.97 0.43
N LEU A 170 6.91 2.89 -0.67
CA LEU A 170 7.77 1.76 -1.02
C LEU A 170 9.04 1.66 -0.17
N ALA A 171 9.48 2.73 0.50
CA ALA A 171 10.72 2.82 1.27
C ALA A 171 10.69 1.99 2.58
N ALA A 172 10.63 0.66 2.47
CA ALA A 172 10.63 -0.24 3.60
C ALA A 172 12.01 -0.22 4.32
N PRO A 173 12.06 -0.06 5.66
CA PRO A 173 13.31 -0.04 6.40
C PRO A 173 14.14 -1.29 6.13
N THR A 174 15.47 -1.15 6.16
CA THR A 174 16.46 -2.20 5.84
C THR A 174 16.46 -2.66 4.38
N TYR A 175 15.40 -2.39 3.60
CA TYR A 175 15.30 -2.78 2.20
C TYR A 175 15.61 -1.64 1.23
N LEU A 176 15.00 -0.47 1.43
CA LEU A 176 15.13 0.69 0.54
C LEU A 176 15.47 1.95 1.35
N PRO A 177 16.16 2.94 0.75
CA PRO A 177 16.45 4.20 1.43
C PRO A 177 15.17 4.98 1.72
N ALA A 178 15.16 5.74 2.82
CA ALA A 178 14.12 6.72 3.10
C ALA A 178 14.05 7.77 1.99
N HIS A 179 12.87 8.33 1.77
CA HIS A 179 12.64 9.35 0.75
C HIS A 179 12.45 10.72 1.39
N CYS A 180 13.01 11.76 0.75
CA CYS A 180 12.83 13.13 1.20
C CYS A 180 12.46 14.04 0.02
N PHE A 181 11.53 14.95 0.28
CA PHE A 181 11.10 15.96 -0.67
C PHE A 181 10.44 17.13 0.09
N GLU A 182 10.20 18.22 -0.62
CA GLU A 182 9.47 19.37 -0.10
C GLU A 182 8.26 19.72 -0.97
N THR A 183 7.21 20.23 -0.36
CA THR A 183 6.13 20.93 -1.04
C THR A 183 6.17 22.40 -0.67
N ARG A 184 5.74 23.26 -1.61
CA ARG A 184 5.73 24.71 -1.44
C ARG A 184 4.38 25.26 -1.86
N ASN A 185 3.84 26.18 -1.08
CA ASN A 185 2.62 26.90 -1.46
C ASN A 185 2.94 28.25 -2.13
N PRO A 186 1.96 28.91 -2.76
CA PRO A 186 2.18 30.22 -3.41
C PRO A 186 2.62 31.34 -2.46
N LYS A 187 2.39 31.18 -1.15
CA LYS A 187 2.83 32.12 -0.11
C LYS A 187 4.29 31.93 0.31
N GLY A 188 4.97 30.91 -0.25
CA GLY A 188 6.36 30.59 0.03
C GLY A 188 6.58 29.68 1.25
N GLU A 189 5.51 29.22 1.91
CA GLU A 189 5.62 28.24 2.99
C GLU A 189 6.08 26.90 2.42
N VAL A 190 6.96 26.23 3.16
CA VAL A 190 7.56 24.96 2.76
C VAL A 190 7.24 23.90 3.79
N ARG A 191 6.82 22.73 3.32
CA ARG A 191 6.68 21.53 4.15
C ARG A 191 7.68 20.49 3.70
N ASN A 192 8.51 20.05 4.64
CA ASN A 192 9.51 19.01 4.43
C ASN A 192 8.95 17.65 4.83
N PHE A 193 9.25 16.63 4.03
CA PHE A 193 8.85 15.25 4.27
C PHE A 193 10.08 14.36 4.38
N ASN A 194 10.16 13.53 5.42
CA ASN A 194 11.26 12.58 5.65
C ASN A 194 10.65 11.20 5.90
N LEU A 195 10.37 10.47 4.81
CA LEU A 195 9.41 9.39 4.83
C LEU A 195 10.02 8.01 4.64
N ILE A 196 9.43 7.05 5.33
CA ILE A 196 9.57 5.61 5.09
C ILE A 196 8.20 4.99 4.83
N GLY A 197 8.22 3.72 4.41
CA GLY A 197 7.03 2.99 4.03
C GLY A 197 6.00 2.86 5.16
N GLY A 198 4.72 3.00 4.80
CA GLY A 198 3.61 2.98 5.74
C GLY A 198 3.34 1.61 6.39
N ALA A 199 3.92 0.52 5.88
CA ALA A 199 3.69 -0.84 6.38
C ALA A 199 4.08 -1.06 7.85
N ILE A 200 4.94 -0.20 8.39
CA ILE A 200 5.30 -0.20 9.82
C ILE A 200 4.12 0.26 10.69
N ALA A 201 3.31 1.19 10.17
CA ALA A 201 2.17 1.76 10.87
C ALA A 201 0.87 1.06 10.47
N GLU A 202 0.67 0.81 9.18
CA GLU A 202 -0.58 0.30 8.63
C GLU A 202 -0.32 -0.59 7.41
N ASN A 203 -0.15 -1.89 7.62
CA ASN A 203 0.06 -2.84 6.53
C ASN A 203 -1.24 -3.16 5.78
N ASN A 204 -2.39 -3.15 6.48
CA ASN A 204 -3.72 -3.34 5.90
C ASN A 204 -4.52 -2.02 6.01
N PRO A 205 -4.56 -1.17 4.97
CA PRO A 205 -5.13 0.18 5.08
C PRO A 205 -6.67 0.23 5.09
N THR A 206 -7.35 -0.88 5.38
CA THR A 206 -8.82 -0.96 5.31
C THR A 206 -9.48 0.01 6.29
N LEU A 207 -9.13 -0.07 7.57
CA LEU A 207 -9.70 0.83 8.57
C LEU A 207 -9.25 2.26 8.38
N LEU A 208 -8.02 2.46 7.90
CA LEU A 208 -7.52 3.78 7.54
C LEU A 208 -8.40 4.44 6.46
N ALA A 209 -8.75 3.70 5.41
CA ALA A 209 -9.64 4.17 4.35
C ALA A 209 -11.03 4.52 4.89
N MET A 210 -11.62 3.61 5.68
CA MET A 210 -12.94 3.80 6.28
C MET A 210 -13.00 5.02 7.21
N ASN A 211 -11.96 5.21 8.03
CA ASN A 211 -11.83 6.35 8.91
C ASN A 211 -11.69 7.66 8.13
N HIS A 212 -10.90 7.67 7.05
CA HIS A 212 -10.78 8.84 6.17
C HIS A 212 -12.12 9.20 5.52
N ILE A 213 -12.84 8.23 4.96
CA ILE A 213 -14.16 8.47 4.38
C ILE A 213 -15.12 9.03 5.45
N THR A 214 -15.11 8.47 6.65
CA THR A 214 -15.97 8.94 7.76
C THR A 214 -15.62 10.38 8.19
N LYS A 215 -14.33 10.74 8.19
CA LYS A 215 -13.88 12.12 8.40
C LYS A 215 -14.43 13.05 7.31
N GLU A 216 -14.32 12.66 6.04
CA GLU A 216 -14.84 13.47 4.91
C GLU A 216 -16.36 13.63 4.95
N ILE A 217 -17.10 12.58 5.27
CA ILE A 217 -18.56 12.64 5.51
C ILE A 217 -18.88 13.66 6.60
N THR A 218 -18.13 13.61 7.72
CA THR A 218 -18.34 14.51 8.86
C THR A 218 -18.00 15.97 8.51
N MET A 219 -17.04 16.18 7.61
CA MET A 219 -16.67 17.49 7.08
C MET A 219 -17.63 18.01 6.00
N GLY A 220 -18.68 17.25 5.65
CA GLY A 220 -19.70 17.67 4.69
C GLY A 220 -19.26 17.59 3.23
N ASN A 221 -18.35 16.66 2.90
CA ASN A 221 -17.87 16.48 1.54
C ASN A 221 -19.02 16.10 0.58
N GLU A 222 -19.10 16.79 -0.55
CA GLU A 222 -20.19 16.65 -1.55
C GLU A 222 -20.31 15.22 -2.09
N ASP A 223 -19.18 14.50 -2.18
CA ASP A 223 -19.12 13.11 -2.65
C ASP A 223 -19.95 12.15 -1.76
N PHE A 224 -20.26 12.54 -0.51
CA PHE A 224 -20.90 11.67 0.48
C PHE A 224 -22.14 12.23 1.20
N LEU A 225 -22.77 13.29 0.68
CA LEU A 225 -23.88 14.00 1.35
C LEU A 225 -25.08 13.11 1.74
N SER A 226 -25.26 11.97 1.08
CA SER A 226 -26.35 11.03 1.34
C SER A 226 -26.06 10.03 2.47
N ILE A 227 -24.87 10.07 3.07
CA ILE A 227 -24.39 9.09 4.03
C ILE A 227 -24.16 9.76 5.38
N LYS A 228 -24.70 9.16 6.44
CA LYS A 228 -24.47 9.66 7.79
C LYS A 228 -23.10 9.20 8.29
N PRO A 229 -22.41 10.00 9.13
CA PRO A 229 -21.24 9.51 9.84
C PRO A 229 -21.57 8.18 10.54
N ILE A 230 -20.67 7.19 10.45
CA ILE A 230 -20.77 5.88 11.13
C ILE A 230 -21.79 4.90 10.48
N ASP A 231 -22.42 5.26 9.35
CA ASP A 231 -23.28 4.33 8.59
C ASP A 231 -22.45 3.33 7.76
N TYR A 232 -21.72 2.44 8.43
CA TYR A 232 -20.89 1.41 7.78
C TYR A 232 -21.71 0.38 7.00
N GLY A 233 -23.04 0.32 7.21
CA GLY A 233 -23.95 -0.46 6.36
C GLY A 233 -24.00 0.05 4.91
N LYS A 234 -23.54 1.28 4.66
CA LYS A 234 -23.40 1.85 3.31
C LYS A 234 -22.01 1.67 2.72
N PHE A 235 -21.06 1.03 3.40
CA PHE A 235 -19.74 0.74 2.86
C PHE A 235 -19.77 -0.65 2.22
N LEU A 236 -19.14 -0.81 1.06
CA LEU A 236 -18.80 -2.08 0.44
C LEU A 236 -17.28 -2.12 0.30
N VAL A 237 -16.62 -3.04 0.97
CA VAL A 237 -15.17 -3.08 1.14
C VAL A 237 -14.63 -4.40 0.59
N ILE A 238 -13.74 -4.30 -0.39
CA ILE A 238 -12.91 -5.43 -0.83
C ILE A 238 -11.50 -5.20 -0.31
N SER A 239 -11.04 -6.09 0.57
CA SER A 239 -9.71 -6.05 1.17
C SER A 239 -8.85 -7.19 0.61
N LEU A 240 -7.77 -6.85 -0.09
CA LEU A 240 -6.88 -7.82 -0.74
C LEU A 240 -5.56 -7.93 0.02
N GLY A 241 -5.24 -9.12 0.51
CA GLY A 241 -3.97 -9.37 1.17
C GLY A 241 -2.89 -9.85 0.19
N ALA A 242 -1.62 -9.61 0.55
CA ALA A 242 -0.45 -10.06 -0.22
C ALA A 242 0.01 -11.48 0.17
N GLY A 243 -0.89 -12.28 0.73
CA GLY A 243 -0.60 -13.60 1.29
C GLY A 243 0.19 -13.54 2.60
N SER A 244 0.11 -14.61 3.39
CA SER A 244 0.88 -14.73 4.64
C SER A 244 2.08 -15.65 4.46
N SER A 245 3.20 -15.32 5.10
CA SER A 245 4.37 -16.20 5.13
C SER A 245 4.28 -17.23 6.26
N LYS A 246 3.08 -17.78 6.49
CA LYS A 246 2.83 -18.86 7.46
C LYS A 246 3.42 -20.18 6.94
N LYS A 247 4.74 -20.24 6.77
CA LYS A 247 5.42 -21.53 6.72
C LYS A 247 5.36 -22.10 8.13
N ASP A 248 4.84 -23.30 8.29
CA ASP A 248 4.94 -24.03 9.55
C ASP A 248 6.38 -23.98 10.06
N GLY A 249 6.55 -23.50 11.29
CA GLY A 249 7.85 -23.43 11.95
C GLY A 249 8.81 -22.30 11.51
N LYS A 250 8.35 -21.23 10.82
CA LYS A 250 9.24 -20.10 10.45
C LYS A 250 10.03 -19.56 11.65
N TYR A 251 9.34 -19.33 12.77
CA TYR A 251 9.92 -18.94 14.05
C TYR A 251 9.21 -19.71 15.18
N ASN A 252 9.91 -19.99 16.28
CA ASN A 252 9.30 -20.53 17.50
C ASN A 252 9.90 -19.90 18.76
N ALA A 253 9.21 -20.06 19.89
CA ALA A 253 9.61 -19.46 21.16
C ALA A 253 11.00 -19.92 21.62
N ALA A 254 11.34 -21.21 21.43
CA ALA A 254 12.65 -21.74 21.81
C ALA A 254 13.80 -21.15 20.98
N MET A 255 13.55 -20.83 19.70
CA MET A 255 14.48 -20.10 18.86
C MET A 255 14.61 -18.66 19.35
N ALA A 256 13.48 -17.96 19.50
CA ALA A 256 13.43 -16.53 19.85
C ALA A 256 13.95 -16.21 21.26
N ALA A 257 13.86 -17.15 22.19
CA ALA A 257 14.41 -17.02 23.54
C ALA A 257 15.94 -16.80 23.54
N LYS A 258 16.63 -17.18 22.47
CA LYS A 258 18.07 -16.99 22.29
C LYS A 258 18.40 -15.76 21.45
N TRP A 259 17.42 -14.96 21.04
CA TRP A 259 17.64 -13.81 20.16
C TRP A 259 17.95 -12.55 20.97
N GLY A 260 19.10 -11.95 20.69
CA GLY A 260 19.36 -10.54 20.98
C GLY A 260 18.89 -9.63 19.85
N VAL A 261 19.33 -8.36 19.86
CA VAL A 261 18.97 -7.33 18.87
C VAL A 261 19.17 -7.82 17.43
N LEU A 262 20.32 -8.44 17.13
CA LEU A 262 20.62 -8.94 15.79
C LEU A 262 19.66 -10.04 15.34
N GLY A 263 19.27 -10.95 16.24
CA GLY A 263 18.34 -12.04 15.92
C GLY A 263 16.95 -11.55 15.54
N TRP A 264 16.49 -10.46 16.17
CA TRP A 264 15.21 -9.82 15.85
C TRP A 264 15.26 -8.96 14.58
N LEU A 265 16.40 -8.30 14.31
CA LEU A 265 16.56 -7.42 13.16
C LEU A 265 16.87 -8.18 11.86
N TYR A 266 17.69 -9.23 11.93
CA TYR A 266 18.17 -9.96 10.76
C TYR A 266 18.44 -11.43 11.07
N ARG A 267 17.69 -12.32 10.42
CA ARG A 267 17.86 -13.78 10.52
C ARG A 267 17.49 -14.47 9.22
N ASP A 268 18.41 -15.27 8.70
CA ASP A 268 18.22 -16.05 7.47
C ASP A 268 17.72 -15.21 6.28
N GLY A 269 18.22 -13.99 6.15
CA GLY A 269 17.85 -13.05 5.09
C GLY A 269 16.50 -12.34 5.28
N ASN A 270 15.83 -12.55 6.42
CA ASN A 270 14.57 -11.92 6.79
C ASN A 270 14.74 -11.00 8.00
N SER A 271 13.74 -10.14 8.24
CA SER A 271 13.64 -9.33 9.46
C SER A 271 12.46 -9.81 10.31
N PRO A 272 12.68 -10.68 11.32
CA PRO A 272 11.60 -11.22 12.14
C PRO A 272 10.71 -10.15 12.77
N ILE A 273 11.29 -9.04 13.21
CA ILE A 273 10.51 -7.95 13.80
C ILE A 273 9.55 -7.31 12.80
N PHE A 274 9.99 -7.10 11.55
CA PHE A 274 9.15 -6.55 10.49
C PHE A 274 8.05 -7.54 10.08
N ASP A 275 8.36 -8.83 10.00
CA ASP A 275 7.37 -9.88 9.74
C ASP A 275 6.25 -9.87 10.80
N VAL A 276 6.63 -9.84 12.09
CA VAL A 276 5.68 -9.86 13.20
C VAL A 276 4.79 -8.61 13.18
N PHE A 277 5.37 -7.41 13.03
CA PHE A 277 4.57 -6.18 12.98
C PHE A 277 3.64 -6.12 11.77
N SER A 278 4.12 -6.53 10.59
CA SER A 278 3.33 -6.50 9.36
C SER A 278 2.15 -7.48 9.40
N GLU A 279 2.39 -8.71 9.89
CA GLU A 279 1.34 -9.72 10.04
C GLU A 279 0.38 -9.35 11.19
N ALA A 280 0.87 -8.81 12.30
CA ALA A 280 0.04 -8.33 13.40
C ALA A 280 -0.89 -7.19 12.94
N SER A 281 -0.37 -6.19 12.23
CA SER A 281 -1.17 -5.09 11.66
C SER A 281 -2.25 -5.64 10.73
N ALA A 282 -1.90 -6.51 9.78
CA ALA A 282 -2.87 -7.05 8.84
C ALA A 282 -4.00 -7.85 9.51
N ASN A 283 -3.66 -8.71 10.48
CA ASN A 283 -4.62 -9.55 11.20
C ASN A 283 -5.50 -8.74 12.13
N MET A 284 -4.94 -7.76 12.86
CA MET A 284 -5.73 -6.93 13.78
C MET A 284 -6.76 -6.08 13.04
N VAL A 285 -6.39 -5.49 11.91
CA VAL A 285 -7.32 -4.75 11.05
C VAL A 285 -8.45 -5.64 10.55
N ASP A 286 -8.14 -6.87 10.14
CA ASP A 286 -9.15 -7.82 9.66
C ASP A 286 -10.11 -8.23 10.78
N ILE A 287 -9.61 -8.49 12.00
CA ILE A 287 -10.43 -8.79 13.18
C ILE A 287 -11.37 -7.62 13.49
N HIS A 288 -10.84 -6.40 13.51
CA HIS A 288 -11.60 -5.19 13.80
C HIS A 288 -12.67 -4.91 12.74
N ALA A 289 -12.33 -4.97 11.45
CA ALA A 289 -13.27 -4.81 10.37
C ALA A 289 -14.36 -5.89 10.40
N SER A 290 -13.97 -7.16 10.52
CA SER A 290 -14.92 -8.28 10.59
C SER A 290 -15.90 -8.14 11.75
N THR A 291 -15.39 -7.76 12.93
CA THR A 291 -16.22 -7.55 14.12
C THR A 291 -17.19 -6.38 13.91
N LEU A 292 -16.71 -5.27 13.35
CA LEU A 292 -17.53 -4.09 13.08
C LEU A 292 -18.68 -4.39 12.10
N PHE A 293 -18.37 -5.00 10.94
CA PHE A 293 -19.39 -5.36 9.95
C PHE A 293 -20.35 -6.45 10.46
N HIS A 294 -19.90 -7.35 11.33
CA HIS A 294 -20.76 -8.35 11.96
C HIS A 294 -21.74 -7.74 12.95
N VAL A 295 -21.28 -6.88 13.86
CA VAL A 295 -22.13 -6.22 14.87
C VAL A 295 -23.19 -5.33 14.21
N LEU A 296 -22.87 -4.75 13.05
CA LEU A 296 -23.80 -3.92 12.27
C LEU A 296 -24.67 -4.72 11.30
N GLN A 297 -24.62 -6.06 11.34
CA GLN A 297 -25.42 -6.97 10.51
C GLN A 297 -25.22 -6.76 8.99
N CYS A 298 -24.03 -6.33 8.59
CA CYS A 298 -23.65 -6.08 7.19
C CYS A 298 -22.39 -6.89 6.79
N GLN A 299 -22.22 -8.08 7.34
CA GLN A 299 -21.03 -8.93 7.10
C GLN A 299 -20.73 -9.21 5.62
N THR A 300 -21.74 -9.22 4.74
CA THR A 300 -21.58 -9.42 3.29
C THR A 300 -20.88 -8.24 2.60
N ASN A 301 -20.84 -7.09 3.25
CA ASN A 301 -20.25 -5.88 2.70
C ASN A 301 -18.73 -5.82 2.90
N TYR A 302 -18.14 -6.72 3.69
CA TYR A 302 -16.69 -6.80 3.86
C TYR A 302 -16.18 -8.13 3.31
N LEU A 303 -15.44 -8.07 2.21
CA LEU A 303 -14.80 -9.23 1.58
C LEU A 303 -13.29 -9.14 1.74
N ARG A 304 -12.72 -9.97 2.62
CA ARG A 304 -11.28 -10.17 2.75
C ARG A 304 -10.82 -11.35 1.89
N ILE A 305 -9.92 -11.10 0.94
CA ILE A 305 -9.27 -12.14 0.14
C ILE A 305 -7.81 -12.21 0.57
N GLN A 306 -7.45 -13.26 1.32
CA GLN A 306 -6.09 -13.47 1.82
C GLN A 306 -5.65 -14.91 1.52
N VAL A 307 -4.47 -15.05 0.91
CA VAL A 307 -3.89 -16.37 0.62
C VAL A 307 -3.12 -16.86 1.85
N THR A 308 -3.60 -17.93 2.47
CA THR A 308 -2.83 -18.73 3.42
C THR A 308 -2.20 -19.91 2.66
N PRO A 309 -0.92 -20.25 2.92
CA PRO A 309 -0.38 -21.48 2.38
C PRO A 309 -1.27 -22.65 2.80
N LEU A 310 -1.65 -23.49 1.83
CA LEU A 310 -2.31 -24.76 2.09
C LEU A 310 -1.40 -25.57 3.01
N SER A 311 -1.88 -25.92 4.20
CA SER A 311 -1.33 -27.03 4.96
C SER A 311 -1.47 -28.26 4.06
N LEU A 312 -0.38 -28.67 3.42
CA LEU A 312 -0.27 -30.00 2.83
C LEU A 312 -0.28 -30.98 4.02
N THR A 313 -1.48 -31.35 4.45
CA THR A 313 -1.72 -32.52 5.31
C THR A 313 -1.56 -33.78 4.51
#